data_AF-A0A2V3ID47-F1
#
_entry.id   AF-A0A2V3ID47-F1
#
_cell.length_a   1.000
_cell.length_b   1.000
_cell.length_c   1.000
_cell.angle_alpha   90.00
_cell.angle_beta   90.00
_cell.angle_gamma   90.00
#
_symmetry.space_group_name_H-M   'P 1'
#
loop_
_entity.id
_entity.type
_entity.pdbx_description
1 polymer ?
#
loop_
_entity_poly.entity_id
_entity_poly.type
_entity_poly.pdbx_seq_one_letter_code
_entity_poly.pdbx_strand_id
1 'polypeptide(L)'
;MGDPRWSAITRLVLGSKSWSRRTLLKELGLPTLEIEIPDIDERSIRDEDPRILVQQIALAKARALLPRISPTASGKTILITGDSVVTHKGQILEKPAHEQEARQFLASYATGPATTVASIAVIDVVKRLVWIGVDEAEVYFRKMPENVIDELITDGGALESAGGLRIEHPAVQKYIDCIIGHRSAVMGFSKPLAERLLQEALSAKGGQPI
;
A
#
# COMPACT_ATOMS: atom_id res chain seq x y z
N MET A 1 5.70 -12.85 20.61
CA MET A 1 4.62 -13.79 20.27
C MET A 1 3.64 -13.05 19.38
N GLY A 2 3.19 -13.64 18.28
CA GLY A 2 2.23 -13.01 17.37
C GLY A 2 0.85 -12.85 18.00
N ASP A 3 0.01 -12.03 17.38
CA ASP A 3 -1.38 -11.84 17.82
C ASP A 3 -2.17 -13.15 17.58
N PRO A 4 -2.88 -13.70 18.59
CA PRO A 4 -3.66 -14.93 18.46
C PRO A 4 -4.69 -14.91 17.33
N ARG A 5 -5.16 -13.72 16.93
CA ARG A 5 -6.07 -13.53 15.77
C ARG A 5 -5.50 -14.14 14.48
N TRP A 6 -4.18 -14.21 14.36
CA TRP A 6 -3.49 -14.67 13.15
C TRP A 6 -2.83 -16.05 13.30
N SER A 7 -3.11 -16.79 14.37
CA SER A 7 -2.48 -18.08 14.69
C SER A 7 -2.66 -19.17 13.62
N ALA A 8 -3.70 -19.07 12.78
CA ALA A 8 -3.91 -19.96 11.64
C ALA A 8 -2.92 -19.74 10.48
N ILE A 9 -2.26 -18.57 10.44
CA ILE A 9 -1.26 -18.23 9.42
C ILE A 9 0.09 -18.75 9.89
N THR A 10 0.58 -19.79 9.23
CA THR A 10 1.89 -20.41 9.52
C THR A 10 2.99 -19.85 8.65
N ARG A 11 2.65 -19.30 7.48
CA ARG A 11 3.58 -18.59 6.59
C ARG A 11 2.90 -17.37 5.99
N LEU A 12 3.55 -16.22 6.12
CA LEU A 12 3.07 -14.94 5.59
C LEU A 12 4.12 -14.30 4.70
N VAL A 13 3.76 -14.09 3.43
CA VAL A 13 4.60 -13.45 2.43
C VAL A 13 4.02 -12.08 2.08
N LEU A 14 4.86 -11.03 2.11
CA LEU A 14 4.53 -9.71 1.56
C LEU A 14 5.22 -9.54 0.20
N GLY A 15 4.41 -9.40 -0.84
CA GLY A 15 4.83 -9.12 -2.21
C GLY A 15 5.13 -7.65 -2.49
N SER A 16 5.91 -6.97 -1.64
CA SER A 16 6.12 -5.52 -1.73
C SER A 16 7.45 -5.08 -1.12
N LYS A 17 8.15 -4.18 -1.82
CA LYS A 17 9.36 -3.50 -1.33
C LYS A 17 9.09 -2.32 -0.39
N SER A 18 7.84 -1.87 -0.27
CA SER A 18 7.49 -0.69 0.53
C SER A 18 7.71 -0.90 2.02
N TRP A 19 8.54 -0.03 2.60
CA TRP A 19 8.82 0.01 4.04
C TRP A 19 7.54 0.28 4.84
N SER A 20 6.70 1.23 4.42
CA SER A 20 5.47 1.60 5.12
C SER A 20 4.49 0.43 5.22
N ARG A 21 4.32 -0.35 4.13
CA ARG A 21 3.46 -1.55 4.16
C ARG A 21 3.99 -2.60 5.12
N ARG A 22 5.30 -2.84 5.12
CA ARG A 22 5.96 -3.76 6.06
C ARG A 22 5.77 -3.33 7.50
N THR A 23 5.91 -2.04 7.80
CA THR A 23 5.72 -1.48 9.14
C THR A 23 4.26 -1.62 9.59
N LEU A 24 3.30 -1.23 8.76
CA LEU A 24 1.87 -1.31 9.06
C LEU A 24 1.38 -2.74 9.27
N LEU A 25 1.88 -3.72 8.50
CA LEU A 25 1.57 -5.13 8.71
C LEU A 25 2.15 -5.67 10.03
N LYS A 26 3.35 -5.24 10.42
CA LYS A 26 3.92 -5.61 11.72
C LYS A 26 3.08 -5.05 12.88
N GLU A 27 2.56 -3.83 12.75
CA GLU A 27 1.66 -3.24 13.75
C GLU A 27 0.35 -4.02 13.93
N LEU A 28 -0.07 -4.82 12.93
CA LEU A 28 -1.22 -5.71 13.05
C LEU A 28 -0.94 -6.99 13.87
N GLY A 29 0.30 -7.18 14.33
CA GLY A 29 0.69 -8.36 15.12
C GLY A 29 0.79 -9.65 14.31
N LEU A 30 0.92 -9.53 12.98
CA LEU A 30 1.09 -10.66 12.07
C LEU A 30 2.38 -11.45 12.34
N PRO A 31 2.42 -12.75 11.99
CA PRO A 31 3.64 -13.57 12.14
C PRO A 31 4.79 -13.04 11.29
N THR A 32 5.98 -13.65 11.46
CA THR A 32 7.19 -13.28 10.71
C THR A 32 6.88 -13.13 9.22
N LEU A 33 7.20 -11.95 8.71
CA LEU A 33 6.90 -11.53 7.35
C LEU A 33 8.09 -11.86 6.44
N GLU A 34 7.90 -12.79 5.52
CA GLU A 34 8.81 -13.03 4.41
C GLU A 34 8.56 -11.98 3.31
N ILE A 35 9.61 -11.44 2.72
CA ILE A 35 9.49 -10.45 1.64
C ILE A 35 9.85 -11.12 0.33
N GLU A 36 8.94 -11.07 -0.62
CA GLU A 36 9.18 -11.50 -2.00
C GLU A 36 8.90 -10.31 -2.93
N ILE A 37 9.80 -10.03 -3.87
CA ILE A 37 9.63 -8.88 -4.77
C ILE A 37 9.11 -9.37 -6.12
N PRO A 38 7.93 -8.91 -6.57
CA PRO A 38 7.42 -9.28 -7.88
C PRO A 38 8.31 -8.67 -8.96
N ASP A 39 8.63 -9.47 -9.97
CA ASP A 39 9.34 -9.02 -11.16
C ASP A 39 8.29 -8.76 -12.25
N ILE A 40 7.70 -7.57 -12.23
CA ILE A 40 6.70 -7.12 -13.20
C ILE A 40 6.97 -5.69 -13.65
N ASP A 41 6.61 -5.39 -14.90
CA ASP A 41 6.59 -4.02 -15.39
C ASP A 41 5.26 -3.34 -15.00
N GLU A 42 5.23 -2.74 -13.82
CA GLU A 42 4.06 -2.00 -13.30
C GLU A 42 3.63 -0.87 -14.24
N ARG A 43 4.56 -0.30 -15.03
CA ARG A 43 4.28 0.82 -15.93
C ARG A 43 3.51 0.41 -17.19
N SER A 44 3.52 -0.88 -17.52
CA SER A 44 2.73 -1.42 -18.64
C SER A 44 1.24 -1.54 -18.29
N ILE A 45 0.90 -1.54 -17.00
CA ILE A 45 -0.47 -1.65 -16.50
C ILE A 45 -1.01 -0.23 -16.32
N ARG A 46 -2.07 0.09 -17.06
CA ARG A 46 -2.65 1.43 -17.12
C ARG A 46 -4.17 1.33 -17.13
N ASP A 47 -4.80 2.21 -16.36
CA ASP A 47 -6.24 2.40 -16.30
C ASP A 47 -6.50 3.86 -15.91
N GLU A 48 -7.61 4.43 -16.37
CA GLU A 48 -8.00 5.80 -16.04
C GLU A 48 -8.65 5.87 -14.65
N ASP A 49 -9.29 4.80 -14.19
CA ASP A 49 -9.81 4.71 -12.84
C ASP A 49 -8.68 4.25 -11.90
N PRO A 50 -8.24 5.09 -10.95
CA PRO A 50 -7.17 4.74 -10.02
C PRO A 50 -7.51 3.49 -9.21
N ARG A 51 -8.79 3.21 -8.90
CA ARG A 51 -9.22 2.02 -8.16
C ARG A 51 -8.99 0.76 -8.97
N ILE A 52 -9.26 0.81 -10.27
CA ILE A 52 -9.05 -0.32 -11.17
C ILE A 52 -7.55 -0.52 -11.38
N LEU A 53 -6.80 0.56 -11.61
CA LEU A 53 -5.35 0.55 -11.76
C LEU A 53 -4.66 -0.17 -10.60
N VAL A 54 -4.90 0.27 -9.35
CA VAL A 54 -4.21 -0.33 -8.19
C VAL A 54 -4.62 -1.78 -7.98
N GLN A 55 -5.85 -2.17 -8.30
CA GLN A 55 -6.28 -3.57 -8.21
C GLN A 55 -5.60 -4.44 -9.25
N GLN A 56 -5.51 -3.97 -10.51
CA GLN A 56 -4.83 -4.69 -11.58
C GLN A 56 -3.36 -4.90 -11.25
N ILE A 57 -2.66 -3.87 -10.73
CA ILE A 57 -1.26 -3.98 -10.34
C ILE A 57 -1.10 -4.97 -9.18
N ALA A 58 -1.93 -4.89 -8.13
CA ALA A 58 -1.86 -5.84 -7.01
C ALA A 58 -2.07 -7.29 -7.47
N LEU A 59 -3.07 -7.55 -8.32
CA LEU A 59 -3.31 -8.88 -8.88
C LEU A 59 -2.15 -9.36 -9.78
N ALA A 60 -1.56 -8.47 -10.58
CA ALA A 60 -0.39 -8.81 -11.39
C ALA A 60 0.81 -9.20 -10.50
N LYS A 61 1.07 -8.47 -9.43
CA LYS A 61 2.10 -8.81 -8.42
C LYS A 61 1.83 -10.18 -7.81
N ALA A 62 0.57 -10.46 -7.44
CA ALA A 62 0.19 -11.75 -6.87
C ALA A 62 0.42 -12.91 -7.85
N ARG A 63 -0.02 -12.77 -9.11
CA ARG A 63 0.15 -13.79 -10.15
C ARG A 63 1.63 -14.08 -10.44
N ALA A 64 2.49 -13.07 -10.45
CA ALA A 64 3.92 -13.24 -10.67
C ALA A 64 4.63 -13.97 -9.52
N LEU A 65 4.16 -13.77 -8.28
CA LEU A 65 4.77 -14.36 -7.08
C LEU A 65 4.22 -15.73 -6.72
N LEU A 66 2.95 -16.01 -7.05
CA LEU A 66 2.28 -17.26 -6.69
C LEU A 66 3.04 -18.54 -7.05
N PRO A 67 3.66 -18.67 -8.24
CA PRO A 67 4.46 -19.85 -8.59
C PRO A 67 5.75 -20.00 -7.76
N ARG A 68 6.22 -18.94 -7.10
CA ARG A 68 7.47 -18.90 -6.33
C ARG A 68 7.27 -19.29 -4.86
N ILE A 69 6.03 -19.38 -4.39
CA ILE A 69 5.70 -19.57 -2.98
C ILE A 69 5.18 -20.99 -2.74
N SER A 70 6.00 -21.81 -2.08
CA SER A 70 5.59 -23.15 -1.65
C SER A 70 4.69 -23.10 -0.41
N PRO A 71 3.53 -23.78 -0.40
CA PRO A 71 2.72 -23.84 0.81
C PRO A 71 3.40 -24.64 1.92
N THR A 72 3.06 -24.33 3.17
CA THR A 72 3.46 -25.10 4.35
C THR A 72 2.64 -26.38 4.47
N ALA A 73 3.22 -27.41 5.12
CA ALA A 73 2.53 -28.68 5.37
C ALA A 73 1.36 -28.56 6.37
N SER A 74 1.39 -27.55 7.24
CA SER A 74 0.33 -27.25 8.21
C SER A 74 0.01 -25.75 8.23
N GLY A 75 -1.24 -25.42 8.59
CA GLY A 75 -1.75 -24.05 8.62
C GLY A 75 -1.94 -23.41 7.25
N LYS A 76 -2.15 -22.09 7.24
CA LYS A 76 -2.34 -21.30 6.01
C LYS A 76 -1.05 -20.61 5.59
N THR A 77 -0.73 -20.73 4.30
CA THR A 77 0.25 -19.88 3.62
C THR A 77 -0.47 -18.74 2.92
N ILE A 78 -0.23 -17.52 3.37
CA ILE A 78 -0.87 -16.31 2.86
C ILE A 78 0.15 -15.45 2.12
N LEU A 79 -0.20 -15.00 0.92
CA LEU A 79 0.50 -13.93 0.21
C LEU A 79 -0.34 -12.65 0.31
N ILE A 80 0.29 -11.54 0.68
CA ILE A 80 -0.30 -10.20 0.61
C ILE A 80 0.43 -9.42 -0.47
N THR A 81 -0.32 -8.85 -1.40
CA THR A 81 0.17 -7.87 -2.36
C THR A 81 -0.69 -6.62 -2.28
N GLY A 82 -0.20 -5.52 -2.83
CA GLY A 82 -0.94 -4.27 -2.83
C GLY A 82 -0.26 -3.24 -3.69
N ASP A 83 -1.05 -2.26 -4.10
CA ASP A 83 -0.57 -1.10 -4.81
C ASP A 83 -1.27 0.17 -4.34
N SER A 84 -0.68 1.33 -4.65
CA SER A 84 -1.27 2.59 -4.24
C SER A 84 -0.78 3.73 -5.11
N VAL A 85 -1.70 4.61 -5.47
CA VAL A 85 -1.42 5.87 -6.14
C VAL A 85 -1.94 7.04 -5.30
N VAL A 86 -1.41 8.23 -5.56
CA VAL A 86 -2.01 9.47 -5.09
C VAL A 86 -2.76 10.09 -6.26
N THR A 87 -3.90 10.72 -5.98
CA THR A 87 -4.58 11.58 -6.93
C THR A 87 -4.64 13.00 -6.36
N HIS A 88 -4.44 13.99 -7.22
CA HIS A 88 -4.55 15.39 -6.87
C HIS A 88 -5.15 16.14 -8.06
N LYS A 89 -6.27 16.84 -7.84
CA LYS A 89 -6.98 17.61 -8.88
C LYS A 89 -7.27 16.80 -10.16
N GLY A 90 -7.68 15.53 -9.98
CA GLY A 90 -8.01 14.63 -11.09
C GLY A 90 -6.81 14.02 -11.82
N GLN A 91 -5.58 14.25 -11.35
CA GLN A 91 -4.36 13.64 -11.90
C GLN A 91 -3.87 12.53 -11.00
N ILE A 92 -3.47 11.40 -11.58
CA ILE A 92 -2.76 10.32 -10.87
C ILE A 92 -1.28 10.72 -10.75
N LEU A 93 -0.82 10.85 -9.51
CA LEU A 93 0.57 11.08 -9.15
C LEU A 93 1.20 9.76 -8.71
N GLU A 94 1.99 9.15 -9.60
CA GLU A 94 2.83 8.00 -9.28
C GLU A 94 4.06 8.45 -8.46
N LYS A 95 5.07 7.60 -8.33
CA LYS A 95 6.35 8.00 -7.72
C LYS A 95 7.03 9.05 -8.60
N PRO A 96 7.54 10.16 -8.02
CA PRO A 96 8.28 11.15 -8.78
C PRO A 96 9.49 10.53 -9.48
N ALA A 97 9.72 10.87 -10.74
CA ALA A 97 10.88 10.45 -11.51
C ALA A 97 12.16 11.20 -11.08
N HIS A 98 12.03 12.42 -10.56
CA HIS A 98 13.14 13.24 -10.10
C HIS A 98 12.71 14.27 -9.03
N GLU A 99 13.69 14.84 -8.34
CA GLU A 99 13.49 15.78 -7.22
C GLU A 99 12.59 16.97 -7.56
N GLN A 100 12.74 17.52 -8.77
CA GLN A 100 11.92 18.66 -9.20
C GLN A 100 10.43 18.31 -9.30
N GLU A 101 10.09 17.08 -9.66
CA GLU A 101 8.70 16.61 -9.74
C GLU A 101 8.15 16.35 -8.34
N ALA A 102 8.97 15.77 -7.44
CA ALA A 102 8.61 15.62 -6.03
C ALA A 102 8.28 16.99 -5.39
N ARG A 103 9.09 18.02 -5.67
CA ARG A 103 8.82 19.40 -5.21
C ARG A 103 7.49 19.92 -5.74
N GLN A 104 7.21 19.73 -7.03
CA GLN A 104 5.95 20.15 -7.65
C GLN A 104 4.74 19.47 -7.00
N PHE A 105 4.81 18.15 -6.77
CA PHE A 105 3.76 17.41 -6.09
C PHE A 105 3.54 17.94 -4.67
N LEU A 106 4.59 18.01 -3.86
CA LEU A 106 4.52 18.45 -2.46
C LEU A 106 4.00 19.89 -2.32
N ALA A 107 4.44 20.81 -3.17
CA ALA A 107 3.96 22.20 -3.16
C ALA A 107 2.49 22.30 -3.59
N SER A 108 2.02 21.42 -4.49
CA SER A 108 0.65 21.45 -5.01
C SER A 108 -0.41 21.12 -3.95
N TYR A 109 -0.07 20.32 -2.94
CA TYR A 109 -0.99 19.88 -1.89
C TYR A 109 -1.55 21.00 -1.00
N ALA A 110 -0.98 22.20 -1.06
CA ALA A 110 -1.56 23.39 -0.41
C ALA A 110 -2.84 23.89 -1.10
N THR A 111 -3.16 23.37 -2.28
CA THR A 111 -4.24 23.88 -3.15
C THR A 111 -5.43 22.94 -3.28
N GLY A 112 -5.43 21.83 -2.54
CA GLY A 112 -6.47 20.80 -2.54
C GLY A 112 -5.96 19.51 -1.90
N PRO A 113 -6.84 18.53 -1.62
CA PRO A 113 -6.44 17.29 -0.98
C PRO A 113 -5.48 16.48 -1.85
N ALA A 114 -4.60 15.73 -1.19
CA ALA A 114 -3.99 14.55 -1.78
C ALA A 114 -4.86 13.35 -1.40
N THR A 115 -5.41 12.66 -2.40
CA THR A 115 -6.28 11.49 -2.18
C THR A 115 -5.51 10.23 -2.51
N THR A 116 -5.27 9.37 -1.53
CA THR A 116 -4.64 8.09 -1.76
C THR A 116 -5.69 7.06 -2.13
N VAL A 117 -5.38 6.26 -3.16
CA VAL A 117 -6.19 5.10 -3.56
C VAL A 117 -5.28 3.90 -3.44
N ALA A 118 -5.62 2.95 -2.57
CA ALA A 118 -4.76 1.82 -2.25
C ALA A 118 -5.53 0.50 -2.32
N SER A 119 -4.98 -0.48 -3.03
CA SER A 119 -5.50 -1.83 -3.08
C SER A 119 -4.70 -2.76 -2.18
N ILE A 120 -5.40 -3.76 -1.66
CA ILE A 120 -4.79 -4.89 -0.95
C ILE A 120 -5.41 -6.16 -1.51
N ALA A 121 -4.57 -7.11 -1.90
CA ALA A 121 -4.97 -8.45 -2.27
C ALA A 121 -4.35 -9.45 -1.28
N VAL A 122 -5.20 -10.26 -0.65
CA VAL A 122 -4.84 -11.37 0.24
C VAL A 122 -5.12 -12.66 -0.50
N ILE A 123 -4.12 -13.55 -0.57
CA ILE A 123 -4.19 -14.77 -1.36
C ILE A 123 -3.95 -15.98 -0.46
N ASP A 124 -4.87 -16.94 -0.48
CA ASP A 124 -4.65 -18.29 0.03
C ASP A 124 -3.92 -19.08 -1.06
N VAL A 125 -2.61 -19.31 -0.84
CA VAL A 125 -1.70 -19.89 -1.84
C VAL A 125 -2.10 -21.32 -2.22
N VAL A 126 -2.65 -22.08 -1.25
CA VAL A 126 -3.06 -23.48 -1.47
C VAL A 126 -4.36 -23.52 -2.27
N LYS A 127 -5.36 -22.75 -1.84
CA LYS A 127 -6.68 -22.76 -2.48
C LYS A 127 -6.75 -21.98 -3.78
N ARG A 128 -5.73 -21.17 -4.08
CA ARG A 128 -5.70 -20.25 -5.22
C ARG A 128 -6.93 -19.34 -5.21
N LEU A 129 -7.22 -18.81 -4.02
CA LEU A 129 -8.29 -17.83 -3.80
C LEU A 129 -7.69 -16.48 -3.42
N VAL A 130 -8.26 -15.41 -3.97
CA VAL A 130 -7.93 -14.02 -3.66
C VAL A 130 -9.12 -13.29 -3.06
N TRP A 131 -8.81 -12.43 -2.09
CA TRP A 131 -9.67 -11.40 -1.54
C TRP A 131 -9.01 -10.06 -1.82
N ILE A 132 -9.68 -9.22 -2.60
CA ILE A 132 -9.17 -7.91 -2.99
C ILE A 132 -10.13 -6.83 -2.58
N GLY A 133 -9.59 -5.69 -2.17
CA GLY A 133 -10.37 -4.48 -1.94
C GLY A 133 -9.53 -3.24 -2.15
N VAL A 134 -10.23 -2.11 -2.19
CA VAL A 134 -9.66 -0.77 -2.29
C VAL A 134 -10.11 0.04 -1.09
N ASP A 135 -9.23 0.86 -0.56
CA ASP A 135 -9.55 1.91 0.41
C ASP A 135 -9.02 3.24 -0.10
N GLU A 136 -9.73 4.31 0.25
CA GLU A 136 -9.40 5.68 -0.13
C GLU A 136 -9.30 6.55 1.11
N ALA A 137 -8.35 7.47 1.10
CA ALA A 137 -8.25 8.47 2.15
C ALA A 137 -7.73 9.78 1.59
N GLU A 138 -8.24 10.88 2.13
CA GLU A 138 -7.81 12.23 1.77
C GLU A 138 -6.98 12.82 2.88
N VAL A 139 -5.95 13.57 2.51
CA VAL A 139 -5.19 14.40 3.42
C VAL A 139 -5.14 15.83 2.91
N TYR A 140 -5.46 16.75 3.81
CA TYR A 140 -5.45 18.19 3.55
C TYR A 140 -4.23 18.79 4.23
N PHE A 141 -3.51 19.62 3.49
CA PHE A 141 -2.30 20.27 3.98
C PHE A 141 -2.45 21.78 3.98
N ARG A 142 -1.93 22.41 5.04
CA ARG A 142 -1.45 23.80 4.95
C ARG A 142 -0.22 23.86 4.06
N LYS A 143 0.08 25.06 3.55
CA LYS A 143 1.29 25.30 2.77
C LYS A 143 2.54 24.85 3.55
N MET A 144 3.22 23.83 3.03
CA MET A 144 4.52 23.40 3.52
C MET A 144 5.59 24.41 3.11
N PRO A 145 6.45 24.88 4.03
CA PRO A 145 7.63 25.68 3.71
C PRO A 145 8.61 24.91 2.81
N GLU A 146 9.34 25.63 1.95
CA GLU A 146 10.32 25.03 1.03
C GLU A 146 11.37 24.18 1.76
N ASN A 147 11.85 24.62 2.93
CA ASN A 147 12.85 23.86 3.68
C ASN A 147 12.35 22.49 4.18
N VAL A 148 11.03 22.33 4.35
CA VAL A 148 10.42 21.04 4.72
C VAL A 148 10.29 20.15 3.49
N ILE A 149 9.97 20.74 2.34
CA ILE A 149 9.94 20.04 1.06
C ILE A 149 11.35 19.54 0.71
N ASP A 150 12.37 20.39 0.88
CA ASP A 150 13.78 20.04 0.68
C ASP A 150 14.21 18.87 1.57
N GLU A 151 13.80 18.87 2.83
CA GLU A 151 14.10 17.78 3.78
C GLU A 151 13.53 16.45 3.30
N LEU A 152 12.28 16.43 2.83
CA LEU A 152 11.61 15.23 2.30
C LEU A 152 12.21 14.70 1.00
N ILE A 153 12.79 15.59 0.20
CA ILE A 153 13.46 15.22 -1.05
C ILE A 153 14.86 14.67 -0.74
N THR A 154 15.59 15.36 0.14
CA THR A 154 16.98 15.03 0.49
C THR A 154 17.09 13.68 1.20
N ASP A 155 16.10 13.30 2.01
CA ASP A 155 16.09 11.98 2.66
C ASP A 155 15.77 10.81 1.69
N GLY A 156 15.45 11.12 0.43
CA GLY A 156 15.17 10.19 -0.67
C GLY A 156 13.80 9.51 -0.58
N GLY A 157 13.08 9.63 0.52
CA GLY A 157 11.83 8.90 0.69
C GLY A 157 10.72 9.46 -0.19
N ALA A 158 10.69 10.76 -0.50
CA ALA A 158 9.69 11.31 -1.41
C ALA A 158 9.74 10.67 -2.81
N LEU A 159 10.94 10.34 -3.32
CA LEU A 159 11.09 9.66 -4.61
C LEU A 159 10.57 8.21 -4.59
N GLU A 160 10.48 7.61 -3.41
CA GLU A 160 10.01 6.24 -3.24
C GLU A 160 8.53 6.13 -2.88
N SER A 161 7.83 7.25 -2.74
CA SER A 161 6.40 7.32 -2.39
C SER A 161 5.56 7.87 -3.53
N ALA A 162 4.40 7.28 -3.77
CA ALA A 162 3.42 7.83 -4.71
C ALA A 162 3.07 9.27 -4.32
N GLY A 163 3.08 10.17 -5.30
CA GLY A 163 2.87 11.61 -5.08
C GLY A 163 3.92 12.29 -4.19
N GLY A 164 5.04 11.65 -3.86
CA GLY A 164 5.96 12.14 -2.83
C GLY A 164 5.36 12.18 -1.42
N LEU A 165 4.18 11.58 -1.23
CA LEU A 165 3.37 11.74 -0.03
C LEU A 165 3.91 10.90 1.12
N ARG A 166 4.34 11.56 2.19
CA ARG A 166 4.94 10.92 3.38
C ARG A 166 4.44 11.53 4.67
N ILE A 167 3.16 11.26 4.96
CA ILE A 167 2.51 11.81 6.16
C ILE A 167 3.06 11.25 7.46
N GLU A 168 3.87 10.19 7.43
CA GLU A 168 4.58 9.63 8.57
C GLU A 168 5.83 10.43 8.95
N HIS A 169 6.36 11.25 8.03
CA HIS A 169 7.56 12.03 8.28
C HIS A 169 7.32 13.08 9.38
N PRO A 170 8.17 13.18 10.42
CA PRO A 170 7.95 14.11 11.54
C PRO A 170 7.79 15.57 11.11
N ALA A 171 8.57 16.01 10.12
CA ALA A 171 8.51 17.39 9.61
C ALA A 171 7.15 17.74 8.98
N VAL A 172 6.41 16.75 8.48
CA VAL A 172 5.13 16.94 7.77
C VAL A 172 3.95 17.06 8.74
N GLN A 173 4.02 16.44 9.92
CA GLN A 173 2.88 16.30 10.85
C GLN A 173 2.16 17.62 11.15
N LYS A 174 2.94 18.69 11.39
CA LYS A 174 2.40 20.01 11.76
C LYS A 174 1.68 20.75 10.62
N TYR A 175 1.83 20.27 9.38
CA TYR A 175 1.20 20.87 8.19
C TYR A 175 -0.03 20.10 7.72
N ILE A 176 -0.35 18.97 8.36
CA ILE A 176 -1.60 18.24 8.10
C ILE A 176 -2.73 18.98 8.83
N ASP A 177 -3.75 19.41 8.09
CA ASP A 177 -4.95 20.03 8.67
C ASP A 177 -5.96 18.99 9.10
N CYS A 178 -6.28 18.06 8.21
CA CYS A 178 -7.16 16.94 8.51
C CYS A 178 -6.87 15.75 7.60
N ILE A 179 -7.32 14.59 8.06
CA ILE A 179 -7.35 13.35 7.29
C ILE A 179 -8.81 12.88 7.27
N ILE A 180 -9.32 12.59 6.09
CA ILE A 180 -10.62 11.94 5.89
C ILE A 180 -10.35 10.48 5.52
N GLY A 181 -10.87 9.55 6.31
CA GLY A 181 -10.56 8.12 6.20
C GLY A 181 -9.41 7.71 7.12
N HIS A 182 -8.74 6.60 6.79
CA HIS A 182 -7.73 6.01 7.66
C HIS A 182 -6.34 6.52 7.36
N ARG A 183 -5.62 6.96 8.40
CA ARG A 183 -4.21 7.40 8.28
C ARG A 183 -3.31 6.38 7.60
N SER A 184 -3.50 5.09 7.87
CA SER A 184 -2.74 4.02 7.22
C SER A 184 -3.00 3.93 5.72
N ALA A 185 -4.22 4.23 5.27
CA ALA A 185 -4.55 4.29 3.85
C ALA A 185 -3.81 5.46 3.16
N VAL A 186 -3.67 6.60 3.84
CA VAL A 186 -2.83 7.72 3.37
C VAL A 186 -1.36 7.33 3.26
N MET A 187 -0.88 6.43 4.13
CA MET A 187 0.48 5.86 4.05
C MET A 187 0.62 4.76 2.97
N GLY A 188 -0.41 4.52 2.15
CA GLY A 188 -0.40 3.57 1.04
C GLY A 188 -0.75 2.12 1.41
N PHE A 189 -1.27 1.86 2.61
CA PHE A 189 -1.76 0.54 3.03
C PHE A 189 -2.78 0.62 4.17
N SER A 190 -4.05 0.38 3.85
CA SER A 190 -5.12 0.43 4.86
C SER A 190 -5.08 -0.77 5.80
N LYS A 191 -4.79 -0.53 7.09
CA LYS A 191 -4.83 -1.54 8.14
C LYS A 191 -6.22 -2.17 8.31
N PRO A 192 -7.32 -1.39 8.41
CA PRO A 192 -8.67 -1.96 8.51
C PRO A 192 -9.04 -2.82 7.31
N LEU A 193 -8.66 -2.40 6.10
CA LEU A 193 -8.87 -3.20 4.90
C LEU A 193 -8.08 -4.52 4.97
N ALA A 194 -6.80 -4.46 5.33
CA ALA A 194 -5.96 -5.65 5.48
C ALA A 194 -6.54 -6.63 6.51
N GLU A 195 -6.94 -6.14 7.68
CA GLU A 195 -7.55 -6.96 8.74
C GLU A 195 -8.82 -7.65 8.26
N ARG A 196 -9.72 -6.90 7.59
CA ARG A 196 -10.95 -7.45 7.04
C ARG A 196 -10.68 -8.55 6.01
N LEU A 197 -9.83 -8.29 5.01
CA LEU A 197 -9.51 -9.26 3.95
C LEU A 197 -8.80 -10.50 4.51
N LEU A 198 -7.94 -10.34 5.51
CA LEU A 198 -7.31 -11.46 6.21
C LEU A 198 -8.35 -12.32 6.93
N GLN A 199 -9.30 -11.71 7.65
CA GLN A 199 -10.37 -12.46 8.32
C GLN A 199 -11.28 -13.21 7.32
N GLU A 200 -11.61 -12.58 6.19
CA GLU A 200 -12.35 -13.23 5.10
C GLU A 200 -11.56 -14.42 4.51
N ALA A 201 -10.25 -14.27 4.30
CA ALA A 201 -9.37 -15.34 3.82
C ALA A 201 -9.22 -16.50 4.82
N LEU A 202 -9.16 -16.19 6.12
CA LEU A 202 -9.10 -17.20 7.18
C LEU A 202 -10.41 -17.98 7.31
N SER A 203 -11.55 -17.30 7.18
CA SER A 203 -12.89 -17.92 7.18
C SER A 203 -13.30 -18.52 5.83
N ALA A 204 -12.50 -18.34 4.78
CA ALA A 204 -12.77 -18.77 3.41
C ALA A 204 -14.08 -18.22 2.82
N LYS A 205 -14.52 -17.04 3.27
CA LYS A 205 -15.78 -16.41 2.85
C LYS A 205 -15.54 -15.44 1.70
N GLY A 206 -16.16 -15.66 0.54
CA GLY A 206 -16.21 -14.68 -0.56
C GLY A 206 -14.95 -14.57 -1.45
N GLY A 207 -14.01 -15.51 -1.33
CA GLY A 207 -12.81 -15.52 -2.17
C GLY A 207 -13.11 -15.87 -3.62
N GLN A 208 -12.33 -15.31 -4.54
CA GLN A 208 -12.43 -15.55 -5.98
C GLN A 208 -11.19 -16.30 -6.48
N PRO A 209 -11.27 -17.10 -7.56
CA PRO A 209 -10.09 -17.70 -8.18
C PRO A 209 -9.09 -16.64 -8.67
N ILE A 210 -7.78 -16.93 -8.57
CA ILE A 210 -6.68 -16.06 -9.05
C ILE A 210 -5.79 -16.69 -10.10
#